data_AF-A0A255TPC8-F1
#
_entry.id   AF-A0A255TPC8-F1
#
_cell.length_a   1.000
_cell.length_b   1.000
_cell.length_c   1.000
_cell.angle_alpha   90.00
_cell.angle_beta   90.00
_cell.angle_gamma   90.00
#
_symmetry.space_group_name_H-M   'P 1'
#
loop_
_entity.id
_entity.type
_entity.pdbx_description
1 polymer ?
#
loop_
_entity_poly.entity_id
_entity_poly.type
_entity_poly.pdbx_seq_one_letter_code
_entity_poly.pdbx_strand_id
1 'polypeptide(L)'
;MASWSGKTKFSITQREIDMATITYKFLHFANLKDIPNWSVQYADEEDLGFTKKYPMARIGSFLVRRKEAIDIQDGIIYKRVTVSTKGGNITIRDQKDGKLIGTKKQFVIHEGQFLLSKIDARNGAYGVVPAIAEGAIITGNFWTYDVDYERINPQFLTLVTKTQQFLDFAEKSSNGTTNRHYLQENAFLNQQIPLPSKEEQEKILKEYYSCIQTALKKEEEIYKCERELSHFVLSSIDLKDVKDESEEKQSSMMMFTSLSKVTRWDTYNIKYHINKEKGTTLLRDLLKSKPFYGAPYSAVDYNKKIRYIRITDINEDGTLSEEKVSANQYNEAYLLKENDFLIARSGNTVGKTFLYTSDIGPAIFAGYLIKFELQEELILPQYLLVYTKTPIFKKWIKNNQRISAQPNINCQQYLEAPIILPTIEKQKEIVEYANRKQEQRIQLREEIKNILEQAQNKFVHTIFD
;
A
#
# COMPACT_ATOMS: atom_id res chain seq x y z
N MET A 1 44.19 16.50 72.52
CA MET A 1 42.89 16.80 73.17
C MET A 1 41.90 17.14 72.06
N ALA A 2 40.80 16.43 71.80
CA ALA A 2 40.14 15.33 72.49
C ALA A 2 39.51 14.39 71.45
N SER A 3 39.57 13.10 71.74
CA SER A 3 38.84 12.00 71.07
C SER A 3 37.38 11.97 71.53
N TRP A 4 36.45 11.53 70.68
CA TRP A 4 35.25 10.85 71.16
C TRP A 4 34.82 9.73 70.20
N SER A 5 34.78 8.53 70.77
CA SER A 5 34.42 7.25 70.19
C SER A 5 32.94 6.93 70.47
N GLY A 6 32.24 6.34 69.51
CA GLY A 6 30.91 5.78 69.75
C GLY A 6 30.57 4.68 68.75
N LYS A 7 30.88 3.43 69.11
CA LYS A 7 30.31 2.23 68.48
C LYS A 7 28.99 1.93 69.18
N THR A 8 27.90 1.79 68.42
CA THR A 8 26.68 1.15 68.93
C THR A 8 26.24 0.08 67.94
N LYS A 9 26.46 -1.19 68.32
CA LYS A 9 25.84 -2.36 67.71
C LYS A 9 24.38 -2.40 68.15
N PHE A 10 23.44 -2.47 67.21
CA PHE A 10 22.09 -2.96 67.48
C PHE A 10 21.91 -4.29 66.76
N SER A 11 21.80 -5.35 67.55
CA SER A 11 21.32 -6.67 67.12
C SER A 11 19.80 -6.60 67.02
N ILE A 12 19.24 -6.89 65.84
CA ILE A 12 17.80 -7.12 65.69
C ILE A 12 17.60 -8.63 65.65
N THR A 13 16.98 -9.14 66.70
CA THR A 13 16.44 -10.48 66.81
C THR A 13 15.32 -10.68 65.79
N GLN A 14 15.38 -11.81 65.09
CA GLN A 14 14.34 -12.29 64.17
C GLN A 14 13.04 -12.52 64.98
N ARG A 15 12.10 -11.57 64.93
CA ARG A 15 10.70 -11.84 65.27
C ARG A 15 10.00 -12.15 63.97
N GLU A 16 9.62 -13.41 63.81
CA GLU A 16 8.59 -13.84 62.86
C GLU A 16 7.32 -13.04 63.18
N ILE A 17 6.97 -12.15 62.26
CA ILE A 17 5.66 -11.50 62.24
C ILE A 17 4.93 -12.16 61.09
N ASP A 18 3.99 -13.04 61.42
CA ASP A 18 2.91 -13.45 60.54
C ASP A 18 2.21 -12.19 60.02
N MET A 19 2.48 -11.83 58.77
CA MET A 19 1.75 -10.77 58.10
C MET A 19 0.46 -11.35 57.53
N ALA A 20 -0.62 -11.19 58.28
CA ALA A 20 -1.95 -11.09 57.71
C ALA A 20 -1.91 -10.06 56.57
N THR A 21 -2.32 -10.47 55.36
CA THR A 21 -2.37 -9.64 54.16
C THR A 21 -3.30 -8.43 54.39
N ILE A 22 -2.71 -7.28 54.71
CA ILE A 22 -3.41 -6.00 54.72
C ILE A 22 -3.55 -5.57 53.25
N THR A 23 -4.76 -5.66 52.71
CA THR A 23 -5.08 -5.14 51.38
C THR A 23 -5.34 -3.64 51.45
N TYR A 24 -4.43 -2.86 50.88
CA TYR A 24 -4.55 -1.41 50.81
C TYR A 24 -5.29 -1.00 49.52
N LYS A 25 -6.44 -0.33 49.67
CA LYS A 25 -7.35 0.03 48.55
C LYS A 25 -6.72 0.96 47.49
N PHE A 26 -5.63 1.65 47.81
CA PHE A 26 -5.01 2.67 46.94
C PHE A 26 -3.48 2.52 46.82
N LEU A 27 -2.90 1.44 47.35
CA LEU A 27 -1.46 1.21 47.30
C LEU A 27 -1.20 -0.09 46.55
N HIS A 28 -0.53 0.03 45.40
CA HIS A 28 0.01 -1.09 44.64
C HIS A 28 1.44 -1.35 45.11
N PHE A 29 1.75 -2.61 45.45
CA PHE A 29 3.09 -3.01 45.87
C PHE A 29 3.75 -3.80 44.74
N ALA A 30 4.86 -3.28 44.21
CA ALA A 30 5.71 -3.99 43.25
C ALA A 30 6.99 -4.48 43.96
N ASN A 31 7.44 -5.68 43.65
CA ASN A 31 8.68 -6.21 44.19
C ASN A 31 9.87 -5.53 43.51
N LEU A 32 10.85 -5.04 44.28
CA LEU A 32 11.96 -4.23 43.76
C LEU A 32 12.77 -4.96 42.66
N LYS A 33 12.83 -6.30 42.71
CA LYS A 33 13.53 -7.12 41.70
C LYS A 33 12.82 -7.15 40.35
N ASP A 34 11.54 -6.83 40.34
CA ASP A 34 10.65 -6.93 39.17
C ASP A 34 10.45 -5.57 38.48
N ILE A 35 11.05 -4.50 39.01
CA ILE A 35 10.99 -3.14 38.47
C ILE A 35 12.24 -2.87 37.61
N PRO A 36 12.15 -2.93 36.26
CA PRO A 36 13.31 -2.72 35.38
C PRO A 36 13.70 -1.24 35.26
N ASN A 37 12.83 -0.31 35.66
CA ASN A 37 13.05 1.14 35.58
C ASN A 37 12.20 1.90 36.62
N TRP A 38 12.73 2.99 37.18
CA TRP A 38 12.11 3.77 38.28
C TRP A 38 11.08 4.81 37.81
N SER A 39 10.74 4.86 36.52
CA SER A 39 9.69 5.76 36.05
C SER A 39 8.31 5.17 36.38
N VAL A 40 7.43 6.00 36.94
CA VAL A 40 6.08 5.63 37.41
C VAL A 40 5.24 5.01 36.29
N GLN A 41 5.47 5.40 35.04
CA GLN A 41 4.83 4.81 33.85
C GLN A 41 5.14 3.31 33.65
N TYR A 42 6.14 2.75 34.32
CA TYR A 42 6.52 1.33 34.21
C TYR A 42 6.05 0.48 35.40
N ALA A 43 5.67 1.10 36.52
CA ALA A 43 5.32 0.42 37.76
C ALA A 43 3.81 0.18 37.89
N ASP A 44 2.99 1.04 37.26
CA ASP A 44 1.58 0.77 37.02
C ASP A 44 1.49 -0.06 35.74
N GLU A 45 1.15 -1.35 35.83
CA GLU A 45 0.40 -2.15 34.83
C GLU A 45 0.75 -3.65 34.92
N GLU A 46 0.12 -4.32 35.89
CA GLU A 46 -0.27 -5.74 35.73
C GLU A 46 -1.39 -5.91 34.67
N ASP A 47 -1.84 -4.83 34.05
CA ASP A 47 -3.05 -4.76 33.22
C ASP A 47 -2.80 -4.71 31.70
N LEU A 48 -1.68 -5.29 31.24
CA LEU A 48 -1.72 -5.86 29.89
C LEU A 48 -2.45 -7.19 30.04
N GLY A 49 -3.76 -7.18 29.82
CA GLY A 49 -4.67 -8.32 29.94
C GLY A 49 -4.38 -9.48 28.97
N PHE A 50 -3.13 -9.93 28.91
CA PHE A 50 -2.71 -11.09 28.16
C PHE A 50 -3.25 -12.34 28.83
N THR A 51 -3.82 -13.23 28.04
CA THR A 51 -4.22 -14.52 28.58
C THR A 51 -3.01 -15.36 28.98
N LYS A 52 -3.18 -16.17 30.03
CA LYS A 52 -2.18 -17.15 30.49
C LYS A 52 -2.08 -18.37 29.56
N LYS A 53 -2.56 -18.27 28.31
CA LYS A 53 -2.66 -19.39 27.36
C LYS A 53 -1.29 -19.90 26.92
N TYR A 54 -0.32 -19.01 26.77
CA TYR A 54 1.04 -19.33 26.37
C TYR A 54 2.07 -18.83 27.39
N PRO A 55 3.23 -19.49 27.51
CA PRO A 55 4.28 -19.01 28.38
C PRO A 55 4.82 -17.67 27.87
N MET A 56 5.04 -16.75 28.80
CA MET A 56 5.62 -15.45 28.51
C MET A 56 7.14 -15.59 28.38
N ALA A 57 7.70 -15.11 27.27
CA ALA A 57 9.13 -15.08 27.02
C ALA A 57 9.61 -13.65 26.87
N ARG A 58 10.77 -13.34 27.45
CA ARG A 58 11.42 -12.04 27.25
C ARG A 58 11.86 -11.91 25.80
N ILE A 59 11.74 -10.74 25.20
CA ILE A 59 12.25 -10.49 23.84
C ILE A 59 13.75 -10.84 23.75
N GLY A 60 14.54 -10.46 24.77
CA GLY A 60 15.96 -10.80 24.87
C GLY A 60 16.26 -12.28 25.10
N SER A 61 15.25 -13.14 25.24
CA SER A 61 15.44 -14.59 25.31
C SER A 61 15.66 -15.23 23.93
N PHE A 62 15.25 -14.56 22.85
CA PHE A 62 15.44 -15.01 21.47
C PHE A 62 16.07 -13.93 20.56
N LEU A 63 16.33 -12.72 21.05
CA LEU A 63 17.10 -11.69 20.35
C LEU A 63 18.45 -11.46 21.05
N VAL A 64 19.54 -11.69 20.32
CA VAL A 64 20.91 -11.48 20.80
C VAL A 64 21.54 -10.33 20.05
N ARG A 65 22.00 -9.30 20.78
CA ARG A 65 22.51 -8.09 20.15
C ARG A 65 23.77 -8.36 19.33
N ARG A 66 23.77 -8.00 18.04
CA ARG A 66 24.93 -8.10 17.14
C ARG A 66 25.46 -6.70 16.79
N LYS A 67 26.79 -6.58 16.71
CA LYS A 67 27.51 -5.35 16.34
C LYS A 67 28.69 -5.71 15.46
N GLU A 68 28.43 -5.94 14.18
CA GLU A 68 29.47 -6.26 13.21
C GLU A 68 30.00 -4.98 12.56
N ALA A 69 31.02 -4.37 13.17
CA ALA A 69 31.56 -3.11 12.68
C ALA A 69 32.42 -3.30 11.43
N ILE A 70 32.26 -2.41 10.45
CA ILE A 70 33.07 -2.34 9.24
C ILE A 70 33.57 -0.91 9.01
N ASP A 71 34.79 -0.78 8.49
CA ASP A 71 35.33 0.47 7.98
C ASP A 71 35.05 0.58 6.48
N ILE A 72 34.31 1.63 6.12
CA ILE A 72 33.89 1.92 4.74
C ILE A 72 35.09 2.39 3.93
N GLN A 73 35.35 1.69 2.82
CA GLN A 73 36.46 1.96 1.93
C GLN A 73 35.99 2.64 0.65
N ASP A 74 36.79 3.59 0.18
CA ASP A 74 36.53 4.29 -1.09
C ASP A 74 36.65 3.30 -2.26
N GLY A 75 35.76 3.41 -3.26
CA GLY A 75 35.73 2.52 -4.42
C GLY A 75 34.96 1.21 -4.21
N ILE A 76 34.51 0.92 -2.98
CA ILE A 76 33.57 -0.18 -2.71
C ILE A 76 32.13 0.37 -2.70
N ILE A 77 31.23 -0.31 -3.41
CA ILE A 77 29.80 0.03 -3.42
C ILE A 77 29.10 -0.70 -2.27
N TYR A 78 28.45 0.06 -1.40
CA TYR A 78 27.70 -0.47 -0.27
C TYR A 78 26.20 -0.28 -0.46
N LYS A 79 25.42 -1.31 -0.15
CA LYS A 79 23.96 -1.23 -0.04
C LYS A 79 23.59 -0.58 1.29
N ARG A 80 22.68 0.39 1.28
CA ARG A 80 22.12 0.97 2.51
C ARG A 80 20.63 0.67 2.58
N VAL A 81 20.14 0.45 3.79
CA VAL A 81 18.73 0.12 4.02
C VAL A 81 17.97 1.27 4.66
N THR A 82 16.66 1.21 4.54
CA THR A 82 15.71 1.98 5.34
C THR A 82 14.68 1.04 5.94
N VAL A 83 14.13 1.40 7.09
CA VAL A 83 13.08 0.64 7.77
C VAL A 83 11.83 1.50 7.82
N SER A 84 10.71 0.98 7.31
CA SER A 84 9.44 1.72 7.32
C SER A 84 8.83 1.72 8.71
N THR A 85 8.29 2.85 9.15
CA THR A 85 7.53 2.97 10.42
C THR A 85 6.22 2.19 10.36
N LYS A 86 5.40 2.38 9.33
CA LYS A 86 4.10 1.70 9.18
C LYS A 86 4.25 0.36 8.45
N GLY A 87 4.73 -0.68 9.14
CA GLY A 87 4.71 -2.06 8.64
C GLY A 87 6.05 -2.79 8.65
N GLY A 88 7.09 -2.21 9.26
CA GLY A 88 8.33 -2.91 9.60
C GLY A 88 9.17 -3.45 8.44
N ASN A 89 8.83 -3.09 7.19
CA ASN A 89 9.53 -3.58 6.02
C ASN A 89 10.90 -2.90 5.90
N ILE A 90 11.91 -3.72 5.60
CA ILE A 90 13.27 -3.30 5.34
C ILE A 90 13.48 -3.32 3.83
N THR A 91 13.86 -2.17 3.27
CA THR A 91 14.09 -2.04 1.82
C THR A 91 15.45 -1.42 1.54
N ILE A 92 15.99 -1.70 0.35
CA ILE A 92 17.20 -1.02 -0.12
C ILE A 92 16.86 0.44 -0.39
N ARG A 93 17.52 1.34 0.33
CA ARG A 93 17.41 2.78 0.13
C ARG A 93 18.16 3.20 -1.13
N ASP A 94 19.43 2.81 -1.21
CA ASP A 94 20.32 3.08 -2.34
C ASP A 94 21.58 2.21 -2.26
N GLN A 95 22.38 2.27 -3.32
CA GLN A 95 23.74 1.76 -3.36
C GLN A 95 24.70 2.94 -3.55
N LYS A 96 25.75 3.01 -2.74
CA LYS A 96 26.64 4.17 -2.72
C LYS A 96 28.09 3.76 -2.57
N ASP A 97 28.96 4.41 -3.34
CA ASP A 97 30.41 4.32 -3.16
C ASP A 97 30.80 4.80 -1.75
N GLY A 98 31.69 4.05 -1.10
CA GLY A 98 32.23 4.37 0.21
C GLY A 98 32.81 5.77 0.33
N LYS A 99 33.34 6.34 -0.76
CA LYS A 99 33.80 7.73 -0.84
C LYS A 99 32.71 8.74 -0.50
N LEU A 100 31.48 8.45 -0.90
CA LEU A 100 30.33 9.35 -0.71
C LEU A 100 29.59 9.08 0.61
N ILE A 101 30.08 8.16 1.44
CA ILE A 101 29.52 7.83 2.75
C ILE A 101 30.35 8.55 3.82
N GLY A 102 29.74 9.52 4.50
CA GLY A 102 30.42 10.37 5.48
C GLY A 102 30.81 9.62 6.77
N THR A 103 29.92 8.79 7.31
CA THR A 103 30.23 7.96 8.49
C THR A 103 30.99 6.72 8.06
N LYS A 104 32.30 6.69 8.33
CA LYS A 104 33.20 5.62 7.88
C LYS A 104 33.11 4.34 8.71
N LYS A 105 32.80 4.43 10.00
CA LYS A 105 32.55 3.24 10.83
C LYS A 105 31.06 2.92 10.83
N GLN A 106 30.67 1.83 10.17
CA GLN A 106 29.28 1.37 10.08
C GLN A 106 29.16 -0.06 10.59
N PHE A 107 27.95 -0.62 10.51
CA PHE A 107 27.71 -2.01 10.87
C PHE A 107 27.09 -2.76 9.68
N VAL A 108 27.49 -4.02 9.51
CA VAL A 108 26.94 -4.91 8.49
C VAL A 108 25.73 -5.65 9.06
N ILE A 109 24.75 -5.91 8.20
CA ILE A 109 23.56 -6.69 8.53
C ILE A 109 23.44 -7.89 7.60
N HIS A 110 22.83 -8.96 8.10
CA HIS A 110 22.65 -10.22 7.39
C HIS A 110 21.17 -10.63 7.37
N GLU A 111 20.79 -11.41 6.36
CA GLU A 111 19.49 -12.04 6.21
C GLU A 111 19.09 -12.78 7.50
N GLY A 112 17.83 -12.64 7.89
CA GLY A 112 17.29 -13.27 9.11
C GLY A 112 17.63 -12.53 10.41
N GLN A 113 18.49 -11.51 10.40
CA GLN A 113 18.64 -10.67 11.58
C GLN A 113 17.39 -9.81 11.83
N PHE A 114 17.11 -9.51 13.09
CA PHE A 114 16.10 -8.51 13.45
C PHE A 114 16.75 -7.13 13.54
N LEU A 115 16.27 -6.18 12.74
CA LEU A 115 16.78 -4.81 12.64
C LEU A 115 15.73 -3.84 13.18
N LEU A 116 16.15 -2.86 13.96
CA LEU A 116 15.29 -1.75 14.41
C LEU A 116 15.99 -0.40 14.38
N SER A 117 15.23 0.67 14.18
CA SER A 117 15.68 2.05 14.41
C SER A 117 15.43 2.45 15.86
N LYS A 118 16.48 2.78 16.61
CA LYS A 118 16.32 3.20 18.02
C LYS A 118 15.60 4.56 18.18
N ILE A 119 15.43 5.31 17.09
CA ILE A 119 14.75 6.62 17.06
C ILE A 119 13.25 6.44 16.77
N ASP A 120 12.94 5.54 15.83
CA ASP A 120 11.59 5.40 15.27
C ASP A 120 10.93 4.05 15.63
N ALA A 121 11.51 3.28 16.56
CA ALA A 121 10.94 2.03 17.02
C ALA A 121 9.51 2.21 17.57
N ARG A 122 9.25 3.28 18.32
CA ARG A 122 7.89 3.65 18.79
C ARG A 122 6.87 3.86 17.65
N ASN A 123 7.35 4.10 16.44
CA ASN A 123 6.53 4.28 15.26
C ASN A 123 6.51 3.03 14.37
N GLY A 124 7.09 1.90 14.82
CA GLY A 124 7.09 0.63 14.10
C GLY A 124 8.30 0.39 13.16
N ALA A 125 9.37 1.17 13.30
CA ALA A 125 10.56 1.03 12.44
C ALA A 125 11.47 -0.13 12.87
N TYR A 126 10.98 -1.37 12.73
CA TYR A 126 11.71 -2.60 13.00
C TYR A 126 11.23 -3.77 12.12
N GLY A 127 12.04 -4.79 11.90
CA GLY A 127 11.65 -5.97 11.12
C GLY A 127 12.77 -6.98 10.91
N VAL A 128 12.47 -8.07 10.20
CA VAL A 128 13.45 -9.10 9.84
C VAL A 128 14.13 -8.73 8.53
N VAL A 129 15.46 -8.77 8.49
CA VAL A 129 16.28 -8.43 7.33
C VAL A 129 16.03 -9.44 6.19
N PRO A 130 15.52 -8.99 5.03
CA PRO A 130 15.26 -9.87 3.90
C PRO A 130 16.54 -10.18 3.10
N ALA A 131 16.53 -11.27 2.33
CA ALA A 131 17.64 -11.70 1.47
C ALA A 131 18.21 -10.59 0.57
N ILE A 132 17.35 -9.71 0.03
CA ILE A 132 17.79 -8.59 -0.82
C ILE A 132 18.74 -7.61 -0.09
N ALA A 133 18.61 -7.53 1.24
CA ALA A 133 19.38 -6.67 2.13
C ALA A 133 20.63 -7.35 2.74
N GLU A 134 20.96 -8.57 2.31
CA GLU A 134 22.19 -9.25 2.73
C GLU A 134 23.43 -8.39 2.47
N GLY A 135 24.28 -8.30 3.49
CA GLY A 135 25.54 -7.54 3.49
C GLY A 135 25.36 -6.02 3.44
N ALA A 136 24.16 -5.51 3.67
CA ALA A 136 23.92 -4.06 3.70
C ALA A 136 24.51 -3.41 4.95
N ILE A 137 24.74 -2.10 4.87
CA ILE A 137 25.31 -1.32 5.97
C ILE A 137 24.27 -0.43 6.65
N ILE A 138 24.43 -0.27 7.96
CA ILE A 138 23.61 0.56 8.83
C ILE A 138 24.46 1.48 9.71
N THR A 139 23.88 2.59 10.14
CA THR A 139 24.50 3.51 11.09
C THR A 139 24.24 3.08 12.54
N GLY A 140 24.94 3.68 13.51
CA GLY A 140 24.72 3.41 14.94
C GLY A 140 23.35 3.83 15.52
N ASN A 141 22.46 4.38 14.69
CA ASN A 141 21.05 4.60 15.04
C ASN A 141 20.18 3.37 14.80
N PHE A 142 20.71 2.35 14.12
CA PHE A 142 20.06 1.07 13.95
C PHE A 142 20.70 0.01 14.83
N TRP A 143 19.86 -0.88 15.31
CA TRP A 143 20.23 -1.99 16.16
C TRP A 143 19.88 -3.30 15.45
N THR A 144 20.84 -4.23 15.42
CA THR A 144 20.67 -5.56 14.83
C THR A 144 20.79 -6.64 15.87
N TYR A 145 19.96 -7.66 15.74
CA TYR A 145 19.92 -8.80 16.62
C TYR A 145 19.95 -10.08 15.81
N ASP A 146 20.79 -11.03 16.22
CA ASP A 146 20.66 -12.40 15.79
C ASP A 146 19.40 -12.98 16.45
N VAL A 147 18.61 -13.72 15.67
CA VAL A 147 17.34 -14.30 16.13
C VAL A 147 17.55 -15.79 16.39
N ASP A 148 17.18 -16.24 17.58
CA ASP A 148 17.13 -17.65 17.91
C ASP A 148 15.90 -18.30 17.26
N TYR A 149 16.09 -18.75 16.02
CA TYR A 149 15.08 -19.43 15.25
C TYR A 149 14.81 -20.86 15.72
N GLU A 150 15.46 -21.38 16.76
CA GLU A 150 14.99 -22.61 17.43
C GLU A 150 13.81 -22.31 18.36
N ARG A 151 13.70 -21.07 18.85
CA ARG A 151 12.64 -20.66 19.78
C ARG A 151 11.46 -19.96 19.09
N ILE A 152 11.73 -19.16 18.07
CA ILE A 152 10.69 -18.41 17.36
C ILE A 152 10.74 -18.68 15.86
N ASN A 153 9.59 -18.93 15.23
CA ASN A 153 9.51 -19.08 13.79
C ASN A 153 9.69 -17.69 13.11
N PRO A 154 10.51 -17.57 12.06
CA PRO A 154 10.72 -16.29 11.35
C PRO A 154 9.42 -15.61 10.89
N GLN A 155 8.46 -16.38 10.39
CA GLN A 155 7.17 -15.87 9.93
C GLN A 155 6.30 -15.43 11.11
N PHE A 156 6.33 -16.20 12.20
CA PHE A 156 5.63 -15.85 13.44
C PHE A 156 6.16 -14.54 14.03
N LEU A 157 7.49 -14.39 14.13
CA LEU A 157 8.12 -13.12 14.55
C LEU A 157 7.67 -11.96 13.67
N THR A 158 7.68 -12.16 12.34
CA THR A 158 7.23 -11.13 11.40
C THR A 158 5.77 -10.70 11.66
N LEU A 159 4.87 -11.64 11.92
CA LEU A 159 3.47 -11.31 12.22
C LEU A 159 3.31 -10.64 13.59
N VAL A 160 4.01 -11.13 14.62
CA VAL A 160 4.01 -10.51 15.96
C VAL A 160 4.49 -9.07 15.89
N THR A 161 5.54 -8.78 15.12
CA THR A 161 6.06 -7.41 15.00
C THR A 161 5.07 -6.44 14.33
N LYS A 162 4.05 -6.96 13.63
CA LYS A 162 3.03 -6.13 12.99
C LYS A 162 1.82 -5.84 13.88
N THR A 163 1.76 -6.42 15.08
CA THR A 163 0.62 -6.21 15.98
C THR A 163 0.76 -4.91 16.76
N GLN A 164 -0.38 -4.36 17.19
CA GLN A 164 -0.41 -3.16 18.02
C GLN A 164 0.30 -3.39 19.36
N GLN A 165 0.15 -4.58 19.95
CA GLN A 165 0.81 -4.97 21.19
C GLN A 165 2.34 -4.85 21.09
N PHE A 166 2.93 -5.26 19.96
CA PHE A 166 4.37 -5.12 19.77
C PHE A 166 4.83 -3.67 19.59
N LEU A 167 3.99 -2.84 18.95
CA LEU A 167 4.21 -1.41 18.88
C LEU A 167 4.17 -0.75 20.26
N ASP A 168 3.20 -1.14 21.10
CA ASP A 168 3.05 -0.64 22.46
C ASP A 168 4.29 -1.01 23.31
N PHE A 169 4.85 -2.22 23.16
CA PHE A 169 6.10 -2.60 23.83
C PHE A 169 7.28 -1.69 23.43
N ALA A 170 7.38 -1.35 22.14
CA ALA A 170 8.43 -0.47 21.63
C ALA A 170 8.23 0.99 22.08
N GLU A 171 6.99 1.45 22.12
CA GLU A 171 6.63 2.79 22.63
C GLU A 171 6.93 2.91 24.12
N LYS A 172 6.45 1.97 24.95
CA LYS A 172 6.74 1.91 26.40
C LYS A 172 8.24 1.87 26.67
N SER A 173 9.00 1.18 25.84
CA SER A 173 10.45 1.09 25.99
C SER A 173 11.21 2.34 25.50
N SER A 174 10.53 3.37 25.01
CA SER A 174 11.15 4.57 24.44
C SER A 174 11.03 5.78 25.38
N ASN A 175 12.17 6.35 25.79
CA ASN A 175 12.23 7.50 26.72
C ASN A 175 12.89 8.72 26.08
N GLY A 176 12.47 9.91 26.53
CA GLY A 176 13.09 11.18 26.14
C GLY A 176 12.33 12.40 26.64
N THR A 177 13.02 13.54 26.73
CA THR A 177 12.42 14.86 26.94
C THR A 177 12.61 15.65 25.64
N THR A 178 11.52 16.19 25.05
CA THR A 178 11.38 16.71 23.65
C THR A 178 11.10 15.64 22.59
N ASN A 179 10.91 16.01 21.31
CA ASN A 179 10.60 15.11 20.17
C ASN A 179 11.58 13.93 19.95
N ARG A 180 12.68 13.83 20.70
CA ARG A 180 13.68 12.76 20.61
C ARG A 180 13.47 11.72 21.72
N HIS A 181 12.62 10.74 21.45
CA HIS A 181 12.46 9.56 22.31
C HIS A 181 13.28 8.42 21.72
N TYR A 182 14.24 7.92 22.49
CA TYR A 182 15.09 6.81 22.09
C TYR A 182 14.64 5.54 22.79
N LEU A 183 14.56 4.44 22.03
CA LEU A 183 14.36 3.11 22.57
C LEU A 183 15.48 2.78 23.57
N GLN A 184 15.11 2.23 24.72
CA GLN A 184 16.03 1.76 25.74
C GLN A 184 16.22 0.24 25.57
N GLU A 185 17.43 -0.19 25.22
CA GLU A 185 17.71 -1.59 24.84
C GLU A 185 17.30 -2.58 25.93
N ASN A 186 17.74 -2.35 27.18
CA ASN A 186 17.40 -3.23 28.29
C ASN A 186 15.88 -3.27 28.56
N ALA A 187 15.20 -2.12 28.46
CA ALA A 187 13.75 -2.07 28.67
C ALA A 187 13.01 -2.87 27.59
N PHE A 188 13.42 -2.73 26.34
CA PHE A 188 12.87 -3.45 25.19
C PHE A 188 13.12 -4.96 25.28
N LEU A 189 14.36 -5.39 25.52
CA LEU A 189 14.71 -6.80 25.63
C LEU A 189 14.06 -7.48 26.85
N ASN A 190 13.71 -6.71 27.88
CA ASN A 190 13.05 -7.22 29.07
C ASN A 190 11.53 -7.33 28.93
N GLN A 191 10.92 -6.70 27.92
CA GLN A 191 9.49 -6.87 27.61
C GLN A 191 9.20 -8.34 27.36
N GLN A 192 8.01 -8.77 27.77
CA GLN A 192 7.57 -10.15 27.65
C GLN A 192 6.48 -10.26 26.59
N ILE A 193 6.59 -11.28 25.75
CA ILE A 193 5.58 -11.62 24.76
C ILE A 193 5.11 -13.07 24.97
N PRO A 194 3.84 -13.39 24.67
CA PRO A 194 3.39 -14.77 24.61
C PRO A 194 4.19 -15.51 23.53
N LEU A 195 4.86 -16.59 23.91
CA LEU A 195 5.68 -17.39 23.01
C LEU A 195 5.23 -18.85 23.07
N PRO A 196 4.31 -19.27 22.17
CA PRO A 196 3.91 -20.67 22.05
C PRO A 196 5.10 -21.57 21.70
N SER A 197 4.94 -22.88 21.87
CA SER A 197 5.91 -23.85 21.35
C SER A 197 6.05 -23.72 19.82
N LYS A 198 7.16 -24.18 19.26
CA LYS A 198 7.39 -24.19 17.80
C LYS A 198 6.25 -24.86 17.03
N GLU A 199 5.79 -26.00 17.51
CA GLU A 199 4.68 -26.74 16.91
C GLU A 199 3.37 -25.92 16.93
N GLU A 200 3.06 -25.23 18.03
CA GLU A 200 1.86 -24.40 18.09
C GLU A 200 2.01 -23.13 17.24
N GLN A 201 3.21 -22.53 17.16
CA GLN A 201 3.49 -21.43 16.23
C GLN A 201 3.21 -21.85 14.78
N GLU A 202 3.67 -23.05 14.37
CA GLU A 202 3.41 -23.58 13.02
C GLU A 202 1.92 -23.82 12.76
N LYS A 203 1.18 -24.29 13.76
CA LYS A 203 -0.27 -24.47 13.67
C LYS A 203 -1.01 -23.13 13.49
N ILE A 204 -0.65 -22.12 14.28
CA ILE A 204 -1.20 -20.75 14.16
C ILE A 204 -0.90 -20.18 12.78
N LEU A 205 0.35 -20.33 12.31
CA LEU A 205 0.77 -19.89 10.98
C LEU A 205 0.00 -20.61 9.88
N LYS A 206 -0.18 -21.93 9.97
CA LYS A 206 -0.94 -22.71 8.99
C LYS A 206 -2.37 -22.20 8.84
N GLU A 207 -3.03 -21.90 9.95
CA GLU A 207 -4.37 -21.32 9.94
C GLU A 207 -4.38 -19.92 9.31
N TYR A 208 -3.48 -19.03 9.74
CA TYR A 208 -3.33 -17.70 9.16
C TYR A 208 -3.11 -17.75 7.64
N TYR A 209 -2.15 -18.56 7.18
CA TYR A 209 -1.85 -18.72 5.77
C TYR A 209 -2.98 -19.36 4.98
N SER A 210 -3.80 -20.23 5.59
CA SER A 210 -4.99 -20.76 4.91
C SER A 210 -6.01 -19.67 4.55
N CYS A 211 -6.16 -18.65 5.41
CA CYS A 211 -6.97 -17.46 5.13
C CYS A 211 -6.34 -16.62 4.02
N ILE A 212 -5.01 -16.40 4.07
CA ILE A 212 -4.30 -15.67 3.01
C ILE A 212 -4.44 -16.37 1.65
N GLN A 213 -4.29 -17.70 1.60
CA GLN A 213 -4.49 -18.46 0.36
C GLN A 213 -5.93 -18.35 -0.17
N THR A 214 -6.91 -18.28 0.71
CA THR A 214 -8.31 -18.05 0.32
C THR A 214 -8.50 -16.65 -0.28
N ALA A 215 -7.85 -15.62 0.29
CA ALA A 215 -7.86 -14.28 -0.26
C ALA A 215 -7.19 -14.22 -1.65
N LEU A 216 -6.03 -14.86 -1.81
CA LEU A 216 -5.31 -14.93 -3.09
C LEU A 216 -6.15 -15.60 -4.19
N LYS A 217 -6.87 -16.69 -3.88
CA LYS A 217 -7.80 -17.32 -4.83
C LYS A 217 -8.92 -16.38 -5.28
N LYS A 218 -9.45 -15.57 -4.36
CA LYS A 218 -10.46 -14.55 -4.70
C LYS A 218 -9.88 -13.43 -5.56
N GLU A 219 -8.62 -13.06 -5.36
CA GLU A 219 -7.93 -12.12 -6.26
C GLU A 219 -7.81 -12.71 -7.69
N GLU A 220 -7.47 -13.99 -7.81
CA GLU A 220 -7.47 -14.69 -9.12
C GLU A 220 -8.86 -14.70 -9.78
N GLU A 221 -9.93 -14.87 -8.99
CA GLU A 221 -11.31 -14.78 -9.49
C GLU A 221 -11.66 -13.37 -10.02
N ILE A 222 -11.14 -12.30 -9.39
CA ILE A 222 -11.28 -10.92 -9.89
C ILE A 222 -10.62 -10.77 -11.26
N TYR A 223 -9.39 -11.26 -11.42
CA TYR A 223 -8.68 -11.21 -12.71
C TYR A 223 -9.41 -12.03 -13.79
N LYS A 224 -9.99 -13.17 -13.41
CA LYS A 224 -10.81 -13.98 -14.31
C LYS A 224 -12.06 -13.20 -14.77
N CYS A 225 -12.74 -12.49 -13.87
CA CYS A 225 -13.90 -11.67 -14.23
C CYS A 225 -13.54 -10.58 -15.26
N GLU A 226 -12.39 -9.92 -15.10
CA GLU A 226 -11.92 -8.89 -16.05
C GLU A 226 -11.63 -9.47 -17.43
N ARG A 227 -11.03 -10.67 -17.48
CA ARG A 227 -10.77 -11.40 -18.73
C ARG A 227 -12.07 -11.82 -19.42
N GLU A 228 -13.01 -12.39 -18.67
CA GLU A 228 -14.32 -12.79 -19.18
C GLU A 228 -15.10 -11.60 -19.74
N LEU A 229 -15.10 -10.46 -19.03
CA LEU A 229 -15.70 -9.21 -19.52
C LEU A 229 -15.03 -8.75 -20.82
N SER A 230 -13.71 -8.70 -20.85
CA SER A 230 -12.98 -8.29 -22.04
C SER A 230 -13.30 -9.17 -23.25
N HIS A 231 -13.29 -10.50 -23.06
CA HIS A 231 -13.64 -11.45 -24.11
C HIS A 231 -15.11 -11.31 -24.55
N PHE A 232 -16.04 -11.14 -23.61
CA PHE A 232 -17.45 -10.95 -23.92
C PHE A 232 -17.69 -9.69 -24.75
N VAL A 233 -17.07 -8.56 -24.38
CA VAL A 233 -17.16 -7.31 -25.13
C VAL A 233 -16.60 -7.48 -26.54
N LEU A 234 -15.40 -8.05 -26.69
CA LEU A 234 -14.74 -8.26 -27.98
C LEU A 234 -15.55 -9.19 -28.91
N SER A 235 -16.04 -10.31 -28.38
CA SER A 235 -16.90 -11.22 -29.13
C SER A 235 -18.23 -10.60 -29.53
N SER A 236 -18.76 -9.69 -28.71
CA SER A 236 -20.03 -8.98 -28.96
C SER A 236 -19.93 -7.90 -30.03
N ILE A 237 -18.72 -7.41 -30.31
CA ILE A 237 -18.43 -6.42 -31.36
C ILE A 237 -17.83 -7.07 -32.61
N ASP A 238 -18.01 -8.39 -32.79
CA ASP A 238 -17.54 -9.21 -33.91
C ASP A 238 -16.02 -9.20 -34.18
N LEU A 239 -15.25 -8.77 -33.18
CA LEU A 239 -13.79 -8.85 -33.21
C LEU A 239 -13.37 -10.20 -32.65
N LYS A 240 -13.15 -11.17 -33.56
CA LYS A 240 -12.39 -12.38 -33.20
C LYS A 240 -11.04 -11.93 -32.70
N ASP A 241 -10.73 -12.30 -31.46
CA ASP A 241 -9.50 -12.02 -30.70
C ASP A 241 -8.45 -11.31 -31.54
N VAL A 242 -8.24 -10.03 -31.25
CA VAL A 242 -7.02 -9.33 -31.71
C VAL A 242 -5.88 -10.15 -31.12
N LYS A 243 -5.36 -11.09 -31.90
CA LYS A 243 -4.13 -11.79 -31.57
C LYS A 243 -3.12 -10.69 -31.27
N ASP A 244 -2.53 -10.80 -30.09
CA ASP A 244 -1.48 -9.90 -29.68
C ASP A 244 -0.30 -10.17 -30.62
N GLU A 245 -0.24 -9.45 -31.75
CA GLU A 245 0.91 -9.49 -32.68
C GLU A 245 2.20 -8.99 -32.01
N SER A 246 2.17 -8.67 -30.71
CA SER A 246 3.37 -8.45 -29.90
C SER A 246 4.20 -9.72 -29.67
N GLU A 247 3.70 -10.91 -30.05
CA GLU A 247 4.47 -12.16 -30.08
C GLU A 247 5.05 -12.53 -31.47
N GLU A 248 4.97 -11.66 -32.48
CA GLU A 248 5.89 -11.83 -33.62
C GLU A 248 7.30 -11.45 -33.15
N LYS A 249 8.09 -12.48 -32.82
CA LYS A 249 9.53 -12.45 -32.52
C LYS A 249 10.21 -11.18 -33.02
N GLN A 250 10.46 -10.24 -32.09
CA GLN A 250 11.43 -9.15 -32.24
C GLN A 250 12.84 -9.75 -32.38
N SER A 251 13.11 -10.36 -33.53
CA SER A 251 14.41 -10.93 -33.90
C SER A 251 15.16 -10.07 -34.90
N SER A 252 14.59 -8.91 -35.27
CA SER A 252 15.20 -7.95 -36.18
C SER A 252 15.39 -6.60 -35.49
N MET A 253 16.63 -6.12 -35.48
CA MET A 253 17.04 -4.78 -34.99
C MET A 253 16.48 -3.64 -35.87
N MET A 254 15.84 -3.96 -36.99
CA MET A 254 15.22 -3.01 -37.92
C MET A 254 13.75 -3.36 -38.18
N MET A 255 12.90 -2.33 -38.19
CA MET A 255 11.49 -2.42 -38.58
C MET A 255 11.28 -1.63 -39.87
N PHE A 256 10.72 -2.28 -40.90
CA PHE A 256 10.39 -1.63 -42.17
C PHE A 256 8.88 -1.41 -42.24
N THR A 257 8.46 -0.22 -42.64
CA THR A 257 7.05 0.11 -42.91
C THR A 257 6.91 0.86 -44.23
N SER A 258 5.85 0.61 -44.99
CA SER A 258 5.57 1.33 -46.24
C SER A 258 5.24 2.78 -45.94
N LEU A 259 5.78 3.73 -46.72
CA LEU A 259 5.48 5.16 -46.57
C LEU A 259 3.98 5.46 -46.70
N SER A 260 3.27 4.74 -47.57
CA SER A 260 1.80 4.84 -47.68
C SER A 260 1.07 4.44 -46.40
N LYS A 261 1.74 3.71 -45.48
CA LYS A 261 1.22 3.30 -44.18
C LYS A 261 1.65 4.22 -43.03
N VAL A 262 2.49 5.23 -43.28
CA VAL A 262 2.95 6.19 -42.27
C VAL A 262 1.93 7.31 -42.13
N THR A 263 1.29 7.45 -40.97
CA THR A 263 0.45 8.63 -40.65
C THR A 263 1.19 9.67 -39.85
N ARG A 264 2.23 9.27 -39.11
CA ARG A 264 3.07 10.12 -38.28
C ARG A 264 4.51 9.63 -38.28
N TRP A 265 5.46 10.55 -38.34
CA TRP A 265 6.90 10.24 -38.26
C TRP A 265 7.33 10.04 -36.80
N ASP A 266 7.07 8.86 -36.23
CA ASP A 266 7.58 8.45 -34.93
C ASP A 266 7.79 6.91 -34.84
N THR A 267 8.36 6.46 -33.72
CA THR A 267 8.70 5.05 -33.45
C THR A 267 7.50 4.16 -33.09
N TYR A 268 6.29 4.73 -32.94
CA TYR A 268 5.07 4.01 -32.58
C TYR A 268 4.09 3.88 -33.75
N ASN A 269 4.55 4.25 -34.95
CA ASN A 269 3.78 4.34 -36.17
C ASN A 269 3.48 2.97 -36.79
N ILE A 270 2.58 2.23 -36.14
CA ILE A 270 1.86 1.13 -36.77
C ILE A 270 0.48 1.69 -37.12
N LYS A 271 0.20 1.76 -38.43
CA LYS A 271 -1.16 1.91 -38.93
C LYS A 271 -1.99 0.71 -38.46
N TYR A 272 -2.57 0.81 -37.28
CA TYR A 272 -3.79 0.08 -37.00
C TYR A 272 -4.88 0.80 -37.79
N HIS A 273 -5.05 0.37 -39.03
CA HIS A 273 -6.39 0.22 -39.51
C HIS A 273 -7.01 -0.81 -38.56
N ILE A 274 -7.75 -0.34 -37.54
CA ILE A 274 -9.04 -0.98 -37.33
C ILE A 274 -9.61 -0.88 -38.74
N ASN A 275 -9.59 -2.00 -39.49
CA ASN A 275 -10.27 -2.06 -40.76
C ASN A 275 -11.62 -1.39 -40.50
N LYS A 276 -12.16 -0.60 -41.43
CA LYS A 276 -13.53 -0.12 -41.28
C LYS A 276 -14.44 -1.34 -41.15
N GLU A 277 -14.49 -1.89 -39.95
CA GLU A 277 -15.26 -3.01 -39.55
C GLU A 277 -16.67 -2.47 -39.50
N LYS A 278 -17.58 -3.33 -39.90
CA LYS A 278 -18.97 -3.00 -40.04
C LYS A 278 -19.45 -2.42 -38.69
N GLY A 279 -19.82 -1.14 -38.66
CA GLY A 279 -20.24 -0.43 -37.44
C GLY A 279 -19.18 0.43 -36.75
N THR A 280 -18.00 0.67 -37.33
CA THR A 280 -17.03 1.63 -36.76
C THR A 280 -17.41 3.08 -37.10
N THR A 281 -17.49 3.93 -36.08
CA THR A 281 -17.68 5.39 -36.18
C THR A 281 -16.55 6.13 -35.46
N LEU A 282 -16.54 7.46 -35.51
CA LEU A 282 -15.61 8.29 -34.76
C LEU A 282 -16.30 8.93 -33.56
N LEU A 283 -15.55 9.18 -32.49
CA LEU A 283 -16.11 9.82 -31.30
C LEU A 283 -16.80 11.15 -31.63
N ARG A 284 -16.25 11.95 -32.57
CA ARG A 284 -16.86 13.21 -33.01
C ARG A 284 -18.27 13.08 -33.57
N ASP A 285 -18.60 11.94 -34.16
CA ASP A 285 -19.89 11.66 -34.79
C ASP A 285 -20.93 11.16 -33.77
N LEU A 286 -20.55 11.10 -32.48
CA LEU A 286 -21.38 10.65 -31.37
C LEU A 286 -21.67 11.76 -30.34
N LEU A 287 -21.33 13.02 -30.65
CA LEU A 287 -21.41 14.13 -29.68
C LEU A 287 -22.59 15.06 -29.97
N LYS A 288 -23.28 15.49 -28.90
CA LYS A 288 -24.34 16.53 -28.95
C LYS A 288 -23.75 17.93 -29.14
N SER A 289 -22.55 18.17 -28.60
CA SER A 289 -21.91 19.48 -28.57
C SER A 289 -20.39 19.38 -28.71
N LYS A 290 -19.72 20.51 -28.91
CA LYS A 290 -18.26 20.55 -28.98
C LYS A 290 -17.67 20.18 -27.60
N PRO A 291 -16.58 19.39 -27.54
CA PRO A 291 -15.98 19.03 -26.26
C PRO A 291 -15.53 20.26 -25.47
N PHE A 292 -15.64 20.18 -24.14
CA PHE A 292 -15.39 21.30 -23.24
C PHE A 292 -14.25 20.98 -22.27
N TYR A 293 -13.26 21.87 -22.19
CA TYR A 293 -12.12 21.71 -21.26
C TYR A 293 -12.52 22.13 -19.84
N GLY A 294 -11.99 21.43 -18.85
CA GLY A 294 -12.28 21.72 -17.45
C GLY A 294 -11.65 23.00 -16.92
N ALA A 295 -11.99 23.31 -15.67
CA ALA A 295 -11.61 24.56 -15.03
C ALA A 295 -10.11 24.61 -14.68
N PRO A 296 -9.43 25.74 -14.92
CA PRO A 296 -8.02 25.96 -14.55
C PRO A 296 -7.89 26.41 -13.08
N TYR A 297 -8.58 25.72 -12.16
CA TYR A 297 -8.62 26.06 -10.74
C TYR A 297 -7.62 25.23 -9.93
N SER A 298 -7.29 25.74 -8.74
CA SER A 298 -6.48 25.01 -7.77
C SER A 298 -7.37 24.22 -6.83
N ALA A 299 -6.94 23.02 -6.45
CA ALA A 299 -7.62 22.21 -5.45
C ALA A 299 -7.43 22.80 -4.05
N VAL A 300 -8.49 22.76 -3.25
CA VAL A 300 -8.54 23.12 -1.83
C VAL A 300 -9.28 22.03 -1.06
N ASP A 301 -9.24 22.10 0.27
CA ASP A 301 -9.96 21.18 1.13
C ASP A 301 -11.45 21.13 0.78
N TYR A 302 -12.01 19.93 0.84
CA TYR A 302 -13.39 19.70 0.44
C TYR A 302 -14.37 20.52 1.29
N ASN A 303 -15.10 21.40 0.63
CA ASN A 303 -16.03 22.33 1.29
C ASN A 303 -17.39 21.70 1.64
N LYS A 304 -17.53 20.38 1.50
CA LYS A 304 -18.77 19.59 1.71
C LYS A 304 -19.93 19.93 0.76
N LYS A 305 -19.72 20.78 -0.25
CA LYS A 305 -20.76 21.22 -1.19
C LYS A 305 -20.51 20.72 -2.61
N ILE A 306 -19.32 20.97 -3.16
CA ILE A 306 -19.01 20.69 -4.57
C ILE A 306 -17.68 19.96 -4.67
N ARG A 307 -17.71 18.79 -5.34
CA ARG A 307 -16.50 18.01 -5.64
C ARG A 307 -15.80 18.59 -6.85
N TYR A 308 -14.48 18.73 -6.78
CA TYR A 308 -13.64 19.07 -7.91
C TYR A 308 -12.89 17.83 -8.40
N ILE A 309 -13.34 17.26 -9.52
CA ILE A 309 -12.79 16.02 -10.07
C ILE A 309 -11.51 16.33 -10.84
N ARG A 310 -10.41 15.70 -10.42
CA ARG A 310 -9.09 15.79 -11.05
C ARG A 310 -8.76 14.49 -11.79
N ILE A 311 -7.79 14.55 -12.71
CA ILE A 311 -7.27 13.36 -13.40
C ILE A 311 -6.73 12.28 -12.45
N THR A 312 -6.24 12.68 -11.27
CA THR A 312 -5.73 11.79 -10.22
C THR A 312 -6.84 11.07 -9.46
N ASP A 313 -8.06 11.62 -9.47
CA ASP A 313 -9.17 11.09 -8.70
C ASP A 313 -9.89 9.96 -9.46
N ILE A 314 -9.65 9.83 -10.78
CA ILE A 314 -10.25 8.79 -11.62
C ILE A 314 -9.40 7.52 -11.57
N ASN A 315 -10.02 6.40 -11.23
CA ASN A 315 -9.42 5.07 -11.23
C ASN A 315 -9.47 4.43 -12.63
N GLU A 316 -8.68 3.37 -12.84
CA GLU A 316 -8.63 2.66 -14.13
C GLU A 316 -9.99 2.10 -14.56
N ASP A 317 -10.79 1.61 -13.62
CA ASP A 317 -12.14 1.09 -13.85
C ASP A 317 -13.20 2.18 -14.08
N GLY A 318 -12.82 3.47 -13.96
CA GLY A 318 -13.74 4.60 -14.11
C GLY A 318 -14.51 4.95 -12.84
N THR A 319 -14.15 4.38 -11.69
CA THR A 319 -14.62 4.86 -10.38
C THR A 319 -13.80 6.06 -9.91
N LEU A 320 -14.27 6.74 -8.85
CA LEU A 320 -13.54 7.84 -8.22
C LEU A 320 -12.88 7.38 -6.91
N SER A 321 -11.73 7.97 -6.59
CA SER A 321 -11.09 7.84 -5.27
C SER A 321 -12.02 8.34 -4.15
N GLU A 322 -11.82 7.84 -2.93
CA GLU A 322 -12.58 8.29 -1.76
C GLU A 322 -12.24 9.73 -1.35
N GLU A 323 -10.99 10.14 -1.55
CA GLU A 323 -10.56 11.51 -1.29
C GLU A 323 -11.33 12.50 -2.17
N LYS A 324 -11.94 13.49 -1.52
CA LYS A 324 -12.66 14.59 -2.17
C LYS A 324 -11.89 15.87 -1.94
N VAL A 325 -11.89 16.73 -2.95
CA VAL A 325 -11.39 18.10 -2.89
C VAL A 325 -12.42 19.04 -3.52
N SER A 326 -12.31 20.33 -3.24
CA SER A 326 -13.07 21.39 -3.92
C SER A 326 -12.12 22.27 -4.72
N ALA A 327 -12.66 23.11 -5.61
CA ALA A 327 -11.86 24.15 -6.27
C ALA A 327 -11.89 25.44 -5.46
N ASN A 328 -10.82 26.24 -5.56
CA ASN A 328 -10.77 27.58 -4.96
C ASN A 328 -11.72 28.60 -5.61
N GLN A 329 -12.29 28.28 -6.77
CA GLN A 329 -13.24 29.11 -7.51
C GLN A 329 -14.39 28.26 -8.03
N TYR A 330 -15.50 28.91 -8.37
CA TYR A 330 -16.67 28.25 -8.92
C TYR A 330 -17.18 29.01 -10.15
N ASN A 331 -17.49 28.25 -11.19
CA ASN A 331 -18.24 28.73 -12.34
C ASN A 331 -19.17 27.60 -12.79
N GLU A 332 -20.46 27.93 -12.93
CA GLU A 332 -21.53 27.01 -13.30
C GLU A 332 -21.31 26.33 -14.66
N ALA A 333 -20.54 26.94 -15.56
CA ALA A 333 -20.19 26.34 -16.85
C ALA A 333 -19.42 25.01 -16.71
N TYR A 334 -18.74 24.78 -15.58
CA TYR A 334 -18.02 23.54 -15.30
C TYR A 334 -18.84 22.52 -14.51
N LEU A 335 -20.08 22.85 -14.14
CA LEU A 335 -20.95 21.94 -13.39
C LEU A 335 -21.34 20.75 -14.27
N LEU A 336 -21.05 19.55 -13.78
CA LEU A 336 -21.36 18.30 -14.46
C LEU A 336 -22.86 18.00 -14.37
N LYS A 337 -23.37 17.47 -15.48
CA LYS A 337 -24.75 17.01 -15.64
C LYS A 337 -24.75 15.51 -15.89
N GLU A 338 -25.89 14.88 -15.63
CA GLU A 338 -26.10 13.45 -15.89
C GLU A 338 -25.55 13.06 -17.28
N ASN A 339 -24.83 11.95 -17.33
CA ASN A 339 -24.21 11.39 -18.54
C ASN A 339 -23.05 12.21 -19.15
N ASP A 340 -22.56 13.26 -18.48
CA ASP A 340 -21.33 13.93 -18.90
C ASP A 340 -20.15 12.94 -18.84
N PHE A 341 -19.47 12.75 -19.99
CA PHE A 341 -18.36 11.82 -20.10
C PHE A 341 -17.02 12.55 -20.07
N LEU A 342 -16.15 12.18 -19.13
CA LEU A 342 -14.84 12.81 -18.95
C LEU A 342 -13.71 11.89 -19.40
N ILE A 343 -12.72 12.47 -20.11
CA ILE A 343 -11.48 11.77 -20.45
C ILE A 343 -10.27 12.59 -20.00
N ALA A 344 -9.35 11.93 -19.30
CA ALA A 344 -8.09 12.50 -18.86
C ALA A 344 -7.10 12.65 -20.02
N ARG A 345 -6.50 13.84 -20.14
CA ARG A 345 -5.72 14.21 -21.32
C ARG A 345 -4.20 14.19 -21.13
N SER A 346 -3.70 14.15 -19.91
CA SER A 346 -2.27 14.35 -19.59
C SER A 346 -1.74 13.40 -18.52
N GLY A 347 -0.41 13.18 -18.51
CA GLY A 347 0.32 12.40 -17.49
C GLY A 347 0.17 10.88 -17.62
N ASN A 348 0.42 10.17 -16.53
CA ASN A 348 0.20 8.71 -16.47
C ASN A 348 -1.30 8.34 -16.47
N THR A 349 -2.18 9.35 -16.46
CA THR A 349 -3.64 9.19 -16.44
C THR A 349 -4.28 9.36 -17.81
N VAL A 350 -3.50 9.62 -18.88
CA VAL A 350 -4.04 9.76 -20.24
C VAL A 350 -4.91 8.55 -20.60
N GLY A 351 -6.13 8.81 -21.06
CA GLY A 351 -7.06 7.78 -21.47
C GLY A 351 -7.93 7.22 -20.34
N LYS A 352 -7.70 7.60 -19.08
CA LYS A 352 -8.66 7.32 -18.02
C LYS A 352 -9.97 8.04 -18.31
N THR A 353 -11.07 7.31 -18.14
CA THR A 353 -12.41 7.78 -18.45
C THR A 353 -13.33 7.64 -17.25
N PHE A 354 -14.28 8.56 -17.16
CA PHE A 354 -15.25 8.63 -16.08
C PHE A 354 -16.60 9.08 -16.66
N LEU A 355 -17.68 8.45 -16.20
CA LEU A 355 -19.05 8.81 -16.53
C LEU A 355 -19.68 9.45 -15.30
N TYR A 356 -20.14 10.69 -15.42
CA TYR A 356 -20.82 11.36 -14.30
C TYR A 356 -22.27 10.89 -14.17
N THR A 357 -22.64 10.59 -12.93
CA THR A 357 -23.98 10.24 -12.49
C THR A 357 -24.34 11.09 -11.28
N SER A 358 -25.61 11.48 -11.16
CA SER A 358 -26.07 12.47 -10.17
C SER A 358 -26.01 11.98 -8.71
N ASP A 359 -25.88 10.67 -8.49
CA ASP A 359 -25.66 10.06 -7.17
C ASP A 359 -24.35 10.50 -6.51
N ILE A 360 -23.37 10.95 -7.30
CA ILE A 360 -22.09 11.49 -6.81
C ILE A 360 -22.27 12.84 -6.12
N GLY A 361 -23.38 13.54 -6.40
CA GLY A 361 -23.65 14.90 -5.97
C GLY A 361 -22.91 15.96 -6.80
N PRO A 362 -23.12 17.25 -6.50
CA PRO A 362 -22.62 18.35 -7.32
C PRO A 362 -21.11 18.28 -7.53
N ALA A 363 -20.68 18.28 -8.80
CA ALA A 363 -19.28 18.20 -9.16
C ALA A 363 -18.92 19.11 -10.33
N ILE A 364 -17.71 19.66 -10.26
CA ILE A 364 -17.02 20.36 -11.36
C ILE A 364 -15.73 19.60 -11.69
N PHE A 365 -15.13 19.85 -12.84
CA PHE A 365 -13.98 19.07 -13.33
C PHE A 365 -12.78 19.94 -13.71
N ALA A 366 -11.57 19.39 -13.53
CA ALA A 366 -10.30 20.10 -13.71
C ALA A 366 -9.83 20.21 -15.16
N GLY A 367 -8.98 21.19 -15.47
CA GLY A 367 -8.52 21.51 -16.83
C GLY A 367 -7.71 20.44 -17.57
N TYR A 368 -7.26 19.39 -16.89
CA TYR A 368 -6.67 18.21 -17.53
C TYR A 368 -7.69 17.15 -17.94
N LEU A 369 -8.98 17.39 -17.69
CA LEU A 369 -10.10 16.59 -18.16
C LEU A 369 -10.78 17.32 -19.33
N ILE A 370 -11.26 16.53 -20.27
CA ILE A 370 -12.09 16.98 -21.39
C ILE A 370 -13.45 16.32 -21.23
N LYS A 371 -14.51 17.13 -21.30
CA LYS A 371 -15.90 16.69 -21.25
C LYS A 371 -16.46 16.48 -22.65
N PHE A 372 -17.18 15.37 -22.81
CA PHE A 372 -17.87 14.96 -24.02
C PHE A 372 -19.34 14.73 -23.68
N GLU A 373 -20.23 15.47 -24.34
CA GLU A 373 -21.68 15.30 -24.22
C GLU A 373 -22.15 14.36 -25.35
N LEU A 374 -22.67 13.19 -25.00
CA LEU A 374 -22.95 12.11 -25.95
C LEU A 374 -24.37 12.15 -26.51
N GLN A 375 -24.53 11.75 -27.78
CA GLN A 375 -25.84 11.49 -28.41
C GLN A 375 -26.38 10.15 -27.93
N GLU A 376 -27.16 10.18 -26.85
CA GLU A 376 -27.72 9.01 -26.18
C GLU A 376 -28.63 8.15 -27.06
N GLU A 377 -29.15 8.72 -28.16
CA GLU A 377 -29.92 7.99 -29.17
C GLU A 377 -29.04 7.03 -30.01
N LEU A 378 -27.74 7.31 -30.10
CA LEU A 378 -26.76 6.54 -30.88
C LEU A 378 -25.88 5.65 -30.00
N ILE A 379 -25.46 6.17 -28.84
CA ILE A 379 -24.54 5.48 -27.93
C ILE A 379 -24.99 5.60 -26.48
N LEU A 380 -25.04 4.46 -25.79
CA LEU A 380 -25.23 4.45 -24.35
C LEU A 380 -23.94 4.92 -23.65
N PRO A 381 -23.99 5.94 -22.78
CA PRO A 381 -22.82 6.44 -22.07
C PRO A 381 -22.08 5.35 -21.26
N GLN A 382 -22.84 4.41 -20.69
CA GLN A 382 -22.32 3.26 -19.96
C GLN A 382 -21.58 2.29 -20.89
N TYR A 383 -22.09 2.08 -22.11
CA TYR A 383 -21.39 1.27 -23.11
C TYR A 383 -20.05 1.91 -23.50
N LEU A 384 -20.03 3.22 -23.72
CA LEU A 384 -18.78 3.93 -24.01
C LEU A 384 -17.78 3.76 -22.87
N LEU A 385 -18.24 3.85 -21.61
CA LEU A 385 -17.38 3.63 -20.44
C LEU A 385 -16.77 2.23 -20.44
N VAL A 386 -17.54 1.19 -20.78
CA VAL A 386 -17.04 -0.19 -20.88
C VAL A 386 -16.07 -0.35 -22.05
N TYR A 387 -16.42 0.21 -23.22
CA TYR A 387 -15.59 0.15 -24.43
C TYR A 387 -14.20 0.77 -24.21
N THR A 388 -14.12 1.90 -23.48
CA THR A 388 -12.83 2.55 -23.21
C THR A 388 -11.92 1.75 -22.29
N LYS A 389 -12.44 0.72 -21.60
CA LYS A 389 -11.62 -0.20 -20.78
C LYS A 389 -11.07 -1.37 -21.58
N THR A 390 -11.53 -1.58 -22.80
CA THR A 390 -11.09 -2.70 -23.64
C THR A 390 -9.64 -2.56 -24.08
N PRO A 391 -8.94 -3.67 -24.38
CA PRO A 391 -7.58 -3.63 -24.92
C PRO A 391 -7.47 -2.79 -26.20
N ILE A 392 -8.51 -2.74 -27.03
CA ILE A 392 -8.53 -1.99 -28.28
C ILE A 392 -8.41 -0.49 -28.03
N PHE A 393 -9.24 0.05 -27.14
CA PHE A 393 -9.18 1.46 -26.80
C PHE A 393 -7.86 1.81 -26.09
N LYS A 394 -7.40 0.98 -25.15
CA LYS A 394 -6.12 1.19 -24.47
C LYS A 394 -4.92 1.17 -25.43
N LYS A 395 -4.94 0.28 -26.43
CA LYS A 395 -3.92 0.22 -27.50
C LYS A 395 -4.00 1.48 -28.38
N TRP A 396 -5.20 1.94 -28.72
CA TRP A 396 -5.39 3.20 -29.44
C TRP A 396 -4.81 4.39 -28.66
N ILE A 397 -5.06 4.49 -27.35
CA ILE A 397 -4.47 5.53 -26.48
C ILE A 397 -2.94 5.47 -26.55
N LYS A 398 -2.35 4.29 -26.32
CA LYS A 398 -0.89 4.10 -26.33
C LYS A 398 -0.25 4.55 -27.65
N ASN A 399 -0.89 4.27 -28.78
CA ASN A 399 -0.39 4.64 -30.10
C ASN A 399 -0.57 6.13 -30.45
N ASN A 400 -1.60 6.79 -29.91
CA ASN A 400 -1.90 8.19 -30.21
C ASN A 400 -1.30 9.18 -29.20
N GLN A 401 -0.81 8.67 -28.08
CA GLN A 401 -0.11 9.45 -27.06
C GLN A 401 1.19 10.01 -27.63
N ARG A 402 1.37 11.34 -27.52
CA ARG A 402 2.66 11.95 -27.83
C ARG A 402 3.57 11.75 -26.62
N ILE A 403 4.61 10.94 -26.77
CA ILE A 403 5.63 10.76 -25.74
C ILE A 403 6.67 11.88 -25.90
N SER A 404 6.41 13.03 -25.29
CA SER A 404 7.46 13.98 -24.90
C SER A 404 7.82 13.72 -23.43
N ALA A 405 8.29 14.72 -22.67
CA ALA A 405 8.52 14.58 -21.22
C ALA A 405 7.26 14.22 -20.43
N GLN A 406 6.07 14.62 -20.90
CA GLN A 406 4.78 14.24 -20.31
C GLN A 406 3.83 13.72 -21.40
N PRO A 407 3.30 12.49 -21.25
CA PRO A 407 2.36 11.95 -22.21
C PRO A 407 1.07 12.78 -22.29
N ASN A 408 0.57 13.05 -23.51
CA ASN A 408 -0.62 13.89 -23.72
C ASN A 408 -1.39 13.49 -24.99
N ILE A 409 -2.73 13.59 -24.94
CA ILE A 409 -3.66 13.49 -26.08
C ILE A 409 -4.58 14.71 -26.05
N ASN A 410 -4.61 15.49 -27.13
CA ASN A 410 -5.47 16.66 -27.20
C ASN A 410 -6.90 16.31 -27.63
N CYS A 411 -7.83 17.26 -27.46
CA CYS A 411 -9.24 17.08 -27.84
C CYS A 411 -9.44 16.66 -29.31
N GLN A 412 -8.73 17.27 -30.25
CA GLN A 412 -8.84 16.91 -31.68
C GLN A 412 -8.42 15.46 -31.94
N GLN A 413 -7.42 14.94 -31.23
CA GLN A 413 -7.04 13.54 -31.33
C GLN A 413 -8.11 12.61 -30.74
N TYR A 414 -8.72 12.97 -29.61
CA TYR A 414 -9.84 12.20 -29.05
C TYR A 414 -11.06 12.15 -29.96
N LEU A 415 -11.34 13.23 -30.69
CA LEU A 415 -12.43 13.27 -31.68
C LEU A 415 -12.25 12.24 -32.81
N GLU A 416 -11.02 11.87 -33.13
CA GLU A 416 -10.68 10.83 -34.12
C GLU A 416 -10.59 9.41 -33.51
N ALA A 417 -10.96 9.23 -32.23
CA ALA A 417 -10.98 7.92 -31.61
C ALA A 417 -12.01 7.02 -32.30
N PRO A 418 -11.61 5.84 -32.81
CA PRO A 418 -12.53 4.90 -33.42
C PRO A 418 -13.36 4.19 -32.36
N ILE A 419 -14.68 4.27 -32.50
CA ILE A 419 -15.66 3.65 -31.63
C ILE A 419 -16.42 2.61 -32.45
N ILE A 420 -16.41 1.36 -32.00
CA ILE A 420 -17.22 0.31 -32.61
C ILE A 420 -18.61 0.38 -32.00
N LEU A 421 -19.61 0.58 -32.85
CA LEU A 421 -20.98 0.88 -32.45
C LEU A 421 -21.91 -0.26 -32.87
N PRO A 422 -22.14 -1.25 -31.98
CA PRO A 422 -23.16 -2.26 -32.20
C PRO A 422 -24.57 -1.66 -31.99
N THR A 423 -25.62 -2.42 -32.26
CA THR A 423 -27.01 -1.97 -32.04
C THR A 423 -27.25 -1.59 -30.58
N ILE A 424 -28.22 -0.70 -30.33
CA ILE A 424 -28.55 -0.26 -28.96
C ILE A 424 -28.90 -1.46 -28.06
N GLU A 425 -29.58 -2.47 -28.60
CA GLU A 425 -29.90 -3.72 -27.88
C GLU A 425 -28.62 -4.45 -27.44
N LYS A 426 -27.63 -4.54 -28.32
CA LYS A 426 -26.36 -5.19 -28.00
C LYS A 426 -25.51 -4.36 -27.03
N GLN A 427 -25.56 -3.03 -27.13
CA GLN A 427 -24.94 -2.13 -26.16
C GLN A 427 -25.52 -2.36 -24.75
N LYS A 428 -26.86 -2.50 -24.63
CA LYS A 428 -27.52 -2.84 -23.35
C LYS A 428 -27.03 -4.19 -22.80
N GLU A 429 -26.99 -5.22 -23.62
CA GLU A 429 -26.49 -6.55 -23.22
C GLU A 429 -25.05 -6.49 -22.68
N ILE A 430 -24.18 -5.72 -23.35
CA ILE A 430 -22.79 -5.49 -22.91
C ILE A 430 -22.74 -4.78 -21.56
N VAL A 431 -23.53 -3.72 -21.39
CA VAL A 431 -23.61 -2.96 -20.14
C VAL A 431 -24.13 -3.84 -19.00
N GLU A 432 -25.18 -4.62 -19.23
CA GLU A 432 -25.74 -5.54 -18.24
C GLU A 432 -24.72 -6.62 -17.82
N TYR A 433 -23.97 -7.18 -18.77
CA TYR A 433 -22.90 -8.12 -18.45
C TYR A 433 -21.77 -7.45 -17.64
N ALA A 434 -21.36 -6.24 -18.04
CA ALA A 434 -20.34 -5.46 -17.35
C ALA A 434 -20.74 -5.12 -15.92
N ASN A 435 -21.97 -4.69 -15.70
CA ASN A 435 -22.50 -4.38 -14.38
C ASN A 435 -22.48 -5.61 -13.45
N ARG A 436 -22.95 -6.77 -13.94
CA ARG A 436 -22.89 -8.01 -13.16
C ARG A 436 -21.46 -8.41 -12.78
N LYS A 437 -20.51 -8.26 -13.70
CA LYS A 437 -19.08 -8.53 -13.41
C LYS A 437 -18.49 -7.51 -12.45
N GLN A 438 -18.91 -6.26 -12.52
CA GLN A 438 -18.49 -5.22 -11.60
C GLN A 438 -19.00 -5.49 -10.17
N GLU A 439 -20.27 -5.84 -10.02
CA GLU A 439 -20.87 -6.24 -8.73
C GLU A 439 -20.14 -7.43 -8.12
N GLN A 440 -19.87 -8.47 -8.93
CA GLN A 440 -19.09 -9.64 -8.48
C GLN A 440 -17.69 -9.24 -8.00
N ARG A 441 -17.00 -8.34 -8.71
CA ARG A 441 -15.67 -7.85 -8.32
C ARG A 441 -15.72 -7.04 -7.02
N ILE A 442 -16.74 -6.21 -6.82
CA ILE A 442 -16.93 -5.43 -5.60
C ILE A 442 -17.13 -6.38 -4.42
N GLN A 443 -18.04 -7.35 -4.54
CA GLN A 443 -18.28 -8.35 -3.50
C GLN A 443 -17.01 -9.14 -3.15
N LEU A 444 -16.26 -9.60 -4.15
CA LEU A 444 -15.00 -10.32 -3.92
C LEU A 444 -13.96 -9.45 -3.18
N ARG A 445 -13.87 -8.15 -3.50
CA ARG A 445 -12.95 -7.23 -2.79
C ARG A 445 -13.35 -7.04 -1.33
N GLU A 446 -14.65 -6.93 -1.06
CA GLU A 446 -15.16 -6.84 0.32
C GLU A 446 -14.89 -8.13 1.10
N GLU A 447 -15.13 -9.30 0.49
CA GLU A 447 -14.80 -10.59 1.08
C GLU A 447 -13.31 -10.74 1.38
N ILE A 448 -12.43 -10.34 0.44
CA ILE A 448 -10.97 -10.34 0.66
C ILE A 448 -10.62 -9.46 1.86
N LYS A 449 -11.14 -8.23 1.92
CA LYS A 449 -10.89 -7.32 3.03
C LYS A 449 -11.30 -7.95 4.36
N ASN A 450 -12.49 -8.53 4.43
CA ASN A 450 -13.01 -9.20 5.63
C ASN A 450 -12.15 -10.41 6.03
N ILE A 451 -11.72 -11.23 5.07
CA ILE A 451 -10.85 -12.40 5.33
C ILE A 451 -9.51 -11.95 5.92
N LEU A 452 -8.90 -10.91 5.35
CA LEU A 452 -7.62 -10.39 5.83
C LEU A 452 -7.73 -9.80 7.24
N GLU A 453 -8.78 -9.05 7.51
CA GLU A 453 -9.06 -8.49 8.83
C GLU A 453 -9.34 -9.59 9.86
N GLN A 454 -10.16 -10.58 9.51
CA GLN A 454 -10.42 -11.75 10.36
C GLN A 454 -9.15 -12.56 10.64
N ALA A 455 -8.30 -12.77 9.64
CA ALA A 455 -7.03 -13.48 9.82
C ALA A 455 -6.11 -12.75 10.79
N GLN A 456 -6.01 -11.42 10.67
CA GLN A 456 -5.24 -10.59 11.60
C GLN A 456 -5.82 -10.61 13.01
N ASN A 457 -7.12 -10.36 13.16
CA ASN A 457 -7.79 -10.36 14.46
C ASN A 457 -7.70 -11.72 15.13
N LYS A 458 -7.91 -12.82 14.39
CA LYS A 458 -7.78 -14.16 14.92
C LYS A 458 -6.34 -14.48 15.35
N PHE A 459 -5.34 -14.06 14.59
CA PHE A 459 -3.94 -14.20 14.99
C PHE A 459 -3.66 -13.46 16.29
N VAL A 460 -4.06 -12.19 16.38
CA VAL A 460 -3.89 -11.35 17.58
C VAL A 460 -4.61 -11.98 18.77
N HIS A 461 -5.91 -12.27 18.66
CA HIS A 461 -6.70 -12.89 19.72
C HIS A 461 -6.14 -14.24 20.15
N THR A 462 -5.62 -15.05 19.22
CA THR A 462 -5.10 -16.39 19.57
C THR A 462 -3.88 -16.31 20.48
N ILE A 463 -3.07 -15.25 20.34
CA ILE A 463 -1.77 -15.07 20.98
C ILE A 463 -1.87 -14.20 22.23
N PHE A 464 -2.61 -13.10 22.14
CA PHE A 464 -2.65 -12.06 23.16
C PHE A 464 -3.93 -12.09 24.00
N ASP A 465 -5.04 -12.67 23.50
CA ASP A 465 -6.33 -12.76 24.20
C ASP A 465 -6.73 -14.21 24.46
#